data_AF-A0A349CK01-F1
#
_entry.id   AF-A0A349CK01-F1
#
_cell.length_a   1.000
_cell.length_b   1.000
_cell.length_c   1.000
_cell.angle_alpha   90.00
_cell.angle_beta   90.00
_cell.angle_gamma   90.00
#
_symmetry.space_group_name_H-M   'P 1'
#
loop_
_entity.id
_entity.type
_entity.pdbx_description
1 polymer ?
#
loop_
_entity_poly.entity_id
_entity_poly.type
_entity_poly.pdbx_seq_one_letter_code
_entity_poly.pdbx_strand_id
1 'polypeptide(L)'
;WGIEYTNPNSYGYGAGVVHPTQVYEIIFMVTLFIILYKLRGRLKPDGSLAMVYFAGYAIWRFFIDFIREGTPFLFGLHQAQVIAIVILIVIIALAVKNKVSFVKKTDIVEKEEEEVGN
;
A
#
# COMPACT_ATOMS: atom_id res chain seq x y z
N TRP A 1 -0.94 -18.92 -17.29
CA TRP A 1 -0.84 -17.57 -17.89
C TRP A 1 0.36 -16.87 -17.30
N GLY A 2 1.27 -16.37 -18.13
CA GLY A 2 2.46 -15.63 -17.71
C GLY A 2 3.27 -15.18 -18.91
N ILE A 3 4.42 -14.56 -18.66
CA ILE A 3 5.31 -14.03 -19.70
C ILE A 3 6.50 -14.97 -19.83
N GLU A 4 6.84 -15.34 -21.06
CA GLU A 4 8.05 -16.11 -21.35
C GLU A 4 9.03 -15.20 -22.09
N TYR A 5 10.28 -15.18 -21.63
CA TYR A 5 11.33 -14.40 -22.28
C TYR A 5 12.04 -15.25 -23.33
N THR A 6 11.83 -14.90 -24.60
CA THR A 6 12.40 -15.62 -25.75
C THR A 6 13.78 -15.11 -26.17
N ASN A 7 14.23 -13.97 -25.63
CA ASN A 7 15.51 -13.37 -26.01
C ASN A 7 16.66 -13.94 -25.14
N PRO A 8 17.70 -14.56 -25.73
CA PRO A 8 18.82 -15.17 -25.01
C PRO A 8 19.66 -14.20 -24.18
N ASN A 9 19.61 -12.89 -24.45
CA ASN A 9 20.32 -11.87 -23.66
C ASN A 9 19.50 -11.34 -22.48
N SER A 10 18.29 -11.85 -22.25
CA SER A 10 17.45 -11.42 -21.14
C SER A 10 17.67 -12.28 -19.90
N TYR A 11 17.63 -11.66 -18.72
CA TYR A 11 17.77 -12.35 -17.43
C TYR A 11 16.68 -13.41 -17.15
N GLY A 12 15.58 -13.39 -17.91
CA GLY A 12 14.49 -14.36 -17.81
C GLY A 12 14.54 -15.48 -18.84
N TYR A 13 15.56 -15.52 -19.70
CA TYR A 13 15.68 -16.55 -20.74
C TYR A 13 15.80 -17.94 -20.13
N GLY A 14 14.89 -18.84 -20.48
CA GLY A 14 14.85 -20.21 -19.95
C GLY A 14 14.26 -20.34 -18.54
N ALA A 15 13.77 -19.26 -17.93
CA ALA A 15 13.10 -19.31 -16.62
C ALA A 15 11.66 -19.86 -16.68
N GLY A 16 11.15 -20.16 -17.88
CA GLY A 16 9.77 -20.59 -18.09
C GLY A 16 8.75 -19.44 -18.00
N VAL A 17 7.48 -19.81 -17.85
CA VAL A 17 6.36 -18.87 -17.78
C VAL A 17 6.35 -18.18 -16.41
N VAL A 18 6.76 -16.91 -16.34
CA VAL A 18 6.78 -16.15 -15.09
C VAL A 18 5.47 -15.39 -14.85
N HIS A 19 5.06 -15.28 -13.59
CA HIS A 19 3.94 -14.44 -13.20
C HIS A 19 4.28 -12.95 -13.39
N PRO A 20 3.43 -12.15 -14.05
CA PRO A 20 3.67 -10.73 -14.27
C PRO A 20 3.38 -9.93 -12.99
N THR A 21 4.24 -10.08 -11.97
CA THR A 21 4.18 -9.36 -10.69
C THR A 21 4.00 -7.85 -10.85
N GLN A 22 4.57 -7.29 -11.92
CA GLN A 22 4.50 -5.88 -12.30
C GLN A 22 3.07 -5.42 -12.62
N VAL A 23 2.27 -6.26 -13.29
CA VAL A 23 0.88 -5.91 -13.63
C VAL A 23 0.03 -5.84 -12.37
N TYR A 24 0.21 -6.82 -11.47
CA TYR A 24 -0.43 -6.81 -10.16
C TYR A 24 -0.06 -5.55 -9.36
N GLU A 25 1.21 -5.14 -9.41
CA GLU A 25 1.71 -3.95 -8.71
C GLU A 25 1.08 -2.66 -9.25
N ILE A 26 0.95 -2.52 -10.57
CA ILE A 26 0.27 -1.36 -11.18
C ILE A 26 -1.19 -1.28 -10.72
N ILE A 27 -1.93 -2.40 -10.77
CA ILE A 27 -3.33 -2.46 -10.34
C ILE A 27 -3.47 -2.05 -8.87
N PHE A 28 -2.57 -2.54 -8.03
CA PHE A 28 -2.55 -2.18 -6.62
C PHE A 28 -2.25 -0.69 -6.41
N MET A 29 -1.26 -0.13 -7.11
CA MET A 29 -0.90 1.28 -6.99
C MET A 29 -2.06 2.20 -7.40
N VAL A 30 -2.77 1.87 -8.49
CA VAL A 30 -3.97 2.61 -8.92
C VAL A 30 -5.08 2.49 -7.88
N THR A 31 -5.30 1.29 -7.33
CA THR A 31 -6.31 1.07 -6.30
C THR A 31 -6.01 1.86 -5.03
N LEU A 32 -4.75 1.83 -4.57
CA LEU A 32 -4.28 2.58 -3.41
C LEU A 32 -4.43 4.09 -3.64
N PHE A 33 -4.09 4.57 -4.84
CA PHE A 33 -4.28 5.97 -5.22
C PHE A 33 -5.75 6.39 -5.14
N ILE A 34 -6.69 5.59 -5.67
CA ILE A 34 -8.12 5.89 -5.61
C ILE A 34 -8.62 5.96 -4.16
N ILE A 35 -8.17 5.03 -3.30
CA ILE A 35 -8.52 5.01 -1.87
C ILE A 35 -8.01 6.28 -1.19
N LEU A 36 -6.75 6.63 -1.39
CA LEU A 36 -6.14 7.82 -0.80
C LEU A 36 -6.79 9.11 -1.32
N TYR A 37 -7.12 9.16 -2.62
CA TYR A 37 -7.81 10.29 -3.20
C TYR A 37 -9.19 10.52 -2.57
N LYS A 38 -9.94 9.43 -2.30
CA LYS A 38 -11.23 9.51 -1.59
C LYS A 38 -11.11 9.87 -0.12
N LEU A 39 -10.01 9.49 0.53
CA LEU A 39 -9.72 9.81 1.94
C LEU A 39 -9.07 11.18 2.14
N ARG A 40 -8.64 11.84 1.05
CA ARG A 40 -8.07 13.18 1.09
C ARG A 40 -9.06 14.16 1.72
N GLY A 41 -8.64 14.80 2.81
CA GLY A 41 -9.46 15.77 3.56
C GLY A 41 -10.47 15.14 4.53
N ARG A 42 -10.58 13.81 4.60
CA ARG A 42 -11.53 13.11 5.48
C ARG A 42 -10.90 12.51 6.74
N LEU A 43 -9.59 12.62 6.90
CA LEU A 43 -8.85 12.07 8.04
C LEU A 43 -8.13 13.20 8.79
N LYS A 44 -8.29 13.23 10.11
CA LYS A 44 -7.51 14.04 11.04
C LYS A 44 -6.82 13.12 12.06
N PRO A 45 -5.63 13.46 12.58
CA PRO A 45 -4.81 14.67 12.33
C PRO A 45 -3.97 14.60 11.04
N ASP A 46 -3.27 15.69 10.71
CA ASP A 46 -2.34 15.74 9.58
C ASP A 46 -1.28 14.63 9.69
N GLY A 47 -1.09 13.88 8.60
CA GLY A 47 -0.27 12.66 8.57
C GLY A 47 -1.06 11.34 8.58
N SER A 48 -2.36 11.37 8.88
CA SER A 48 -3.22 10.18 8.82
C SER A 48 -3.30 9.56 7.41
N LEU A 49 -3.23 10.40 6.36
CA LEU A 49 -3.22 9.94 4.98
C LEU A 49 -1.95 9.15 4.64
N ALA A 50 -0.80 9.58 5.17
CA ALA A 50 0.46 8.84 5.02
C ALA A 50 0.41 7.50 5.76
N MET A 51 -0.26 7.43 6.92
CA MET A 51 -0.46 6.18 7.64
C MET A 51 -1.25 5.15 6.82
N VAL A 52 -2.33 5.59 6.16
CA VAL A 52 -3.12 4.73 5.27
C VAL A 52 -2.29 4.25 4.08
N TYR A 53 -1.47 5.13 3.48
CA TYR A 53 -0.55 4.75 2.41
C TYR A 53 0.42 3.66 2.85
N PHE A 54 1.13 3.86 3.96
CA PHE A 54 2.10 2.90 4.46
C PHE A 54 1.45 1.58 4.90
N ALA A 55 0.26 1.63 5.52
CA ALA A 55 -0.50 0.43 5.86
C ALA A 55 -0.87 -0.37 4.60
N GLY A 56 -1.43 0.30 3.59
CA GLY A 56 -1.78 -0.33 2.32
C GLY A 56 -0.56 -0.92 1.62
N TYR A 57 0.54 -0.17 1.55
CA TYR A 57 1.78 -0.63 0.93
C TYR A 57 2.39 -1.83 1.66
N ALA A 58 2.41 -1.82 3.00
CA ALA A 58 2.89 -2.95 3.79
C ALA A 58 2.05 -4.21 3.56
N ILE A 59 0.72 -4.07 3.50
CA ILE A 59 -0.20 -5.18 3.18
C ILE A 59 0.14 -5.74 1.79
N TRP A 60 0.25 -4.89 0.78
CA TRP A 60 0.62 -5.32 -0.56
C TRP A 60 1.96 -6.04 -0.61
N ARG A 61 2.97 -5.48 0.05
CA ARG A 61 4.32 -6.03 0.10
C ARG A 61 4.33 -7.42 0.73
N PHE A 62 3.50 -7.64 1.75
CA PHE A 62 3.33 -8.95 2.37
C PHE A 62 2.72 -9.97 1.39
N PHE A 63 1.69 -9.59 0.63
CA PHE A 63 1.02 -10.49 -0.32
C PHE A 63 1.83 -10.78 -1.59
N ILE A 64 2.49 -9.77 -2.18
CA ILE A 64 3.25 -9.97 -3.43
C ILE A 64 4.46 -10.90 -3.23
N ASP A 65 5.04 -10.89 -2.02
CA ASP A 65 6.13 -11.78 -1.65
C ASP A 65 5.68 -13.25 -1.49
N PHE A 66 4.38 -13.56 -1.39
CA PHE A 66 3.90 -14.95 -1.51
C PHE A 66 3.83 -15.42 -2.96
N ILE A 67 3.57 -14.49 -3.89
CA ILE A 67 3.47 -14.79 -5.33
C ILE A 67 4.86 -14.90 -5.94
N ARG A 68 5.84 -14.19 -5.37
CA ARG A 68 7.22 -14.19 -5.85
C ARG A 68 8.01 -15.23 -5.08
N GLU A 69 8.54 -16.24 -5.76
CA GLU A 69 9.53 -17.16 -5.17
C GLU A 69 10.72 -16.32 -4.68
N GLY A 70 10.80 -16.12 -3.37
CA GLY A 70 11.90 -15.41 -2.74
C GLY A 70 12.78 -16.36 -1.95
N THR A 71 13.96 -15.89 -1.62
CA THR A 71 14.87 -16.64 -0.74
C THR A 71 14.37 -16.52 0.71
N PRO A 72 14.18 -17.63 1.42
CA PRO A 72 13.82 -17.59 2.84
C PRO A 72 14.96 -16.93 3.63
N PHE A 73 14.61 -15.96 4.48
CA PHE A 73 15.60 -15.17 5.23
C PHE A 73 15.61 -15.52 6.71
N LEU A 74 14.48 -15.33 7.41
CA LEU A 74 14.37 -15.55 8.86
C LEU A 74 13.12 -16.36 9.18
N PHE A 75 13.25 -17.47 9.91
CA PHE A 75 12.12 -18.36 10.25
C PHE A 75 11.31 -18.87 9.05
N GLY A 76 11.91 -18.96 7.86
CA GLY A 76 11.20 -19.32 6.63
C GLY A 76 10.35 -18.20 6.02
N LEU A 77 10.38 -17.00 6.62
CA LEU A 77 9.79 -15.79 6.06
C LEU A 77 10.79 -15.06 5.16
N HIS A 78 10.25 -14.39 4.14
CA HIS A 78 11.03 -13.52 3.27
C HIS A 78 11.41 -12.23 4.00
N GLN A 79 12.59 -11.68 3.67
CA GLN A 79 13.07 -10.43 4.26
C GLN A 79 12.04 -9.29 4.16
N ALA A 80 11.38 -9.17 3.01
CA ALA A 80 10.40 -8.11 2.79
C ALA A 80 9.06 -8.36 3.53
N GLN A 81 8.69 -9.60 3.87
CA GLN A 81 7.57 -9.89 4.78
C GLN A 81 7.87 -9.40 6.21
N VAL A 82 9.10 -9.62 6.71
CA VAL A 82 9.51 -9.16 8.04
C VAL A 82 9.46 -7.63 8.11
N ILE A 83 10.00 -6.95 7.10
CA ILE A 83 9.98 -5.49 7.01
C ILE A 83 8.53 -4.97 6.94
N ALA A 84 7.68 -5.62 6.14
CA ALA A 84 6.27 -5.25 6.03
C ALA A 84 5.54 -5.33 7.38
N ILE A 85 5.76 -6.40 8.15
CA ILE A 85 5.17 -6.56 9.49
C ILE A 85 5.65 -5.47 10.45
N VAL A 86 6.96 -5.18 10.47
CA VAL A 86 7.51 -4.11 11.33
C VAL A 86 6.90 -2.75 11.00
N ILE A 87 6.80 -2.41 9.70
CA ILE A 87 6.16 -1.17 9.25
C ILE A 87 4.70 -1.14 9.69
N LEU A 88 3.95 -2.24 9.50
CA LEU A 88 2.55 -2.32 9.90
C LEU A 88 2.35 -2.06 11.40
N ILE A 89 3.20 -2.67 12.25
CA ILE A 89 3.15 -2.47 13.70
C ILE A 89 3.42 -1.00 14.07
N VAL A 90 4.45 -0.39 13.48
CA VAL A 90 4.79 1.02 13.73
C VAL A 90 3.65 1.94 13.30
N ILE A 91 3.05 1.70 12.14
CA ILE A 91 1.92 2.48 11.63
C ILE A 91 0.71 2.35 12.54
N ILE A 92 0.37 1.14 12.98
CA ILE A 92 -0.76 0.92 13.89
C ILE A 92 -0.51 1.63 15.23
N ALA A 93 0.70 1.51 15.79
CA ALA A 93 1.06 2.18 17.04
C ALA A 93 0.94 3.72 16.91
N LEU A 94 1.40 4.28 15.80
CA LEU A 94 1.27 5.71 15.51
C LEU A 94 -0.19 6.11 15.28
N ALA A 95 -0.99 5.30 14.60
CA ALA A 95 -2.40 5.58 14.35
C ALA A 95 -3.22 5.60 15.65
N VAL A 96 -2.94 4.66 16.56
CA VAL A 96 -3.56 4.62 17.90
C VAL A 96 -3.11 5.82 18.73
N LYS A 97 -1.81 6.13 18.76
CA LYS A 97 -1.27 7.29 19.49
C LYS A 97 -1.86 8.61 18.99
N ASN A 98 -1.97 8.78 17.68
CA ASN A 98 -2.47 10.00 17.07
C ASN A 98 -4.00 10.10 17.04
N LYS A 99 -4.71 9.08 17.59
CA LYS A 99 -6.18 9.00 17.58
C LYS A 99 -6.76 9.34 16.21
N VAL A 100 -6.27 8.64 15.18
CA VAL A 100 -6.75 8.83 13.80
C VAL A 100 -8.27 8.69 13.80
N SER A 101 -8.95 9.76 13.43
CA SER A 101 -10.40 9.85 13.41
C SER A 101 -10.86 10.37 12.06
N PHE A 102 -12.01 9.87 11.64
CA PHE A 102 -12.69 10.40 10.46
C PHE A 102 -13.28 11.76 10.82
N VAL A 103 -13.03 12.74 9.96
CA VAL A 103 -13.72 14.03 10.01
C VAL A 103 -15.20 13.76 9.80
N LYS A 104 -16.05 14.22 10.73
CA LYS A 104 -17.49 14.04 10.57
C LYS A 104 -17.95 14.88 9.39
N LYS A 105 -18.91 14.35 8.63
CA LYS A 105 -19.50 15.05 7.47
C LYS A 105 -20.07 16.42 7.86
N THR A 106 -20.57 16.56 9.10
CA THR A 106 -21.07 17.81 9.68
C THR A 106 -20.01 18.93 9.66
N ASP A 107 -18.78 18.62 10.05
CA ASP A 107 -17.68 19.60 10.11
C ASP A 107 -17.20 20.06 8.72
N ILE A 108 -17.50 19.28 7.67
CA ILE A 108 -17.17 19.63 6.28
C ILE A 108 -18.18 20.65 5.75
N VAL A 109 -19.47 20.45 6.06
CA VAL A 109 -20.55 21.34 5.63
C VAL A 109 -20.45 22.70 6.32
N GLU A 110 -20.19 22.74 7.64
CA GLU A 110 -19.97 24.00 8.37
C GLU A 110 -18.80 24.82 7.80
N LYS A 111 -17.71 24.15 7.40
CA LYS A 111 -16.56 24.83 6.81
C LYS A 111 -16.86 25.40 5.41
N GLU A 112 -17.63 24.69 4.59
CA GLU A 112 -18.09 25.20 3.29
C GLU A 112 -19.05 26.38 3.46
N GLU A 113 -19.93 26.36 4.46
CA GLU A 113 -20.83 27.48 4.77
C GLU A 113 -20.07 28.72 5.29
N GLU A 114 -19.05 28.55 6.13
CA GLU A 114 -18.17 29.66 6.57
C GLU A 114 -17.36 30.29 5.42
N GLU A 115 -16.84 29.49 4.48
CA GLU A 115 -16.09 30.01 3.32
C GLU A 115 -16.97 30.72 2.30
N VAL A 116 -18.25 30.36 2.18
CA VAL A 116 -19.22 31.01 1.26
C VAL A 116 -19.86 32.26 1.89
N GLY A 117 -19.93 32.33 3.22
CA GLY A 117 -20.50 33.45 3.95
C GLY A 117 -19.58 34.67 4.16
N ASN A 118 -18.32 34.60 3.72
CA ASN A 118 -17.29 35.64 3.88
C ASN A 118 -16.82 36.18 2.52
#